data_AF-A0A3D0RNX6-F1
#
_entry.id   AF-A0A3D0RNX6-F1
#
_cell.length_a   1.000
_cell.length_b   1.000
_cell.length_c   1.000
_cell.angle_alpha   90.00
_cell.angle_beta   90.00
_cell.angle_gamma   90.00
#
_symmetry.space_group_name_H-M   'P 1'
#
loop_
_entity.id
_entity.type
_entity.pdbx_description
1 polymer ?
#
loop_
_entity_poly.entity_id
_entity_poly.type
_entity_poly.pdbx_seq_one_letter_code
_entity_poly.pdbx_strand_id
1 'polypeptide(L)'
;MVAKMKKFTFLAFYRDYDAFLHDLRDLGLIHVAASDRPVEDNEQLDEFLVKLKQLREAQKILNRQIDKKSAAPLNEPDIERGKTIPREIELIQNATASLNQQLQVSIKERELLRPWGNFDPENIERLRKAGYLLDFFIVPDNQYNPEWETTYDAVVVKR
;
A
#
# COMPACT_ATOMS: atom_id res chain seq x y z
N MET A 1 3.06 -62.64 -7.57
CA MET A 1 3.84 -61.39 -7.55
C MET A 1 2.86 -60.26 -7.88
N VAL A 2 2.51 -59.39 -6.92
CA VAL A 2 1.52 -58.32 -7.15
C VAL A 2 2.26 -57.09 -7.66
N ALA A 3 1.91 -56.62 -8.86
CA ALA A 3 2.55 -55.47 -9.50
C ALA A 3 2.20 -54.15 -8.79
N LYS A 4 3.16 -53.23 -8.69
CA LYS A 4 2.94 -51.89 -8.10
C LYS A 4 2.06 -51.06 -9.04
N MET A 5 0.82 -50.82 -8.66
CA MET A 5 -0.11 -50.01 -9.46
C MET A 5 0.25 -48.51 -9.37
N LYS A 6 0.18 -47.81 -10.50
CA LYS A 6 0.29 -46.34 -10.58
C LYS A 6 -1.10 -45.73 -10.57
N LYS A 7 -1.33 -44.76 -9.70
CA LYS A 7 -2.58 -43.99 -9.64
C LYS A 7 -2.46 -42.78 -10.56
N PHE A 8 -3.48 -42.55 -11.38
CA PHE A 8 -3.57 -41.40 -12.27
C PHE A 8 -4.83 -40.58 -11.91
N THR A 9 -4.75 -39.26 -12.07
CA THR A 9 -5.87 -38.34 -11.91
C THR A 9 -6.00 -37.56 -13.20
N PHE A 10 -7.22 -37.47 -13.73
CA PHE A 10 -7.51 -36.78 -15.00
C PHE A 10 -8.56 -35.71 -14.76
N LEU A 11 -8.41 -34.57 -15.45
CA LEU A 11 -9.42 -33.52 -15.51
C LEU A 11 -10.05 -33.59 -16.90
N ALA A 12 -11.32 -34.00 -16.95
CA ALA A 12 -12.08 -34.18 -18.18
C ALA A 12 -13.17 -33.12 -18.30
N PHE A 13 -13.41 -32.65 -19.52
CA PHE A 13 -14.52 -31.75 -19.82
C PHE A 13 -15.82 -32.54 -19.90
N TYR A 14 -16.91 -32.01 -19.34
CA TYR A 14 -18.16 -32.77 -19.16
C TYR A 14 -18.76 -33.33 -20.47
N ARG A 15 -18.54 -32.65 -21.61
CA ARG A 15 -19.08 -33.08 -22.91
C ARG A 15 -18.32 -34.24 -23.53
N ASP A 16 -17.06 -34.41 -23.15
CA ASP A 16 -16.17 -35.43 -23.71
C ASP A 16 -15.93 -36.58 -22.72
N TYR A 17 -16.62 -36.56 -21.58
CA TYR A 17 -16.44 -37.51 -20.50
C TYR A 17 -16.75 -38.95 -20.95
N ASP A 18 -17.82 -39.15 -21.71
CA ASP A 18 -18.20 -40.48 -22.20
C ASP A 18 -17.18 -41.04 -23.21
N ALA A 19 -16.70 -40.21 -24.15
CA ALA A 19 -15.65 -40.60 -25.09
C ALA A 19 -14.35 -40.92 -24.35
N PHE A 20 -13.96 -40.10 -23.37
CA PHE A 20 -12.79 -40.32 -22.54
C PHE A 20 -12.87 -41.63 -21.73
N LEU A 21 -14.04 -42.00 -21.20
CA LEU A 21 -14.25 -43.29 -20.53
C LEU A 21 -14.14 -44.48 -21.49
N HIS A 22 -14.58 -44.31 -22.74
CA HIS A 22 -14.40 -45.33 -23.78
C HIS A 22 -12.91 -45.52 -24.10
N ASP A 23 -12.16 -44.44 -24.28
CA ASP A 23 -10.72 -44.50 -24.54
C ASP A 23 -9.94 -45.15 -23.37
N LEU A 24 -10.30 -44.83 -22.13
CA LEU A 24 -9.71 -45.44 -20.92
C LEU A 24 -9.99 -46.95 -20.83
N ARG A 25 -11.19 -47.37 -21.25
CA ARG A 25 -11.59 -48.78 -21.27
C ARG A 25 -10.80 -49.55 -22.33
N ASP A 26 -10.65 -48.98 -23.52
CA ASP A 26 -9.88 -49.58 -24.61
C ASP A 26 -8.38 -49.69 -24.24
N LEU A 27 -7.88 -48.78 -23.41
CA LEU A 27 -6.54 -48.84 -22.83
C LEU A 27 -6.37 -49.92 -21.73
N GLY A 28 -7.46 -50.54 -21.28
CA GLY A 28 -7.44 -51.60 -20.26
C GLY A 28 -7.39 -51.12 -18.81
N LEU A 29 -7.78 -49.87 -18.52
CA LEU A 29 -7.85 -49.34 -17.15
C LEU A 29 -9.18 -49.74 -16.48
N ILE A 30 -9.10 -50.67 -15.52
CA ILE A 30 -10.29 -51.34 -14.94
C ILE A 30 -10.90 -50.55 -13.75
N HIS A 31 -10.10 -49.75 -13.05
CA HIS A 31 -10.53 -49.05 -11.83
C HIS A 31 -10.63 -47.54 -12.07
N VAL A 32 -11.77 -47.09 -12.61
CA VAL A 32 -12.10 -45.66 -12.71
C VAL A 32 -13.01 -45.30 -11.54
N ALA A 33 -12.53 -44.40 -10.67
CA ALA A 33 -13.32 -43.84 -9.58
C ALA A 33 -13.57 -42.37 -9.88
N ALA A 34 -14.82 -42.02 -10.20
CA ALA A 34 -15.23 -40.62 -10.27
C ALA A 34 -15.16 -40.03 -8.86
N SER A 35 -14.33 -39.02 -8.68
CA SER A 35 -14.20 -38.33 -7.40
C SER A 35 -14.81 -36.94 -7.58
N ASP A 36 -16.02 -36.72 -7.06
CA ASP A 36 -16.64 -35.39 -6.94
C ASP A 36 -15.98 -34.53 -5.86
N ARG A 37 -14.83 -34.97 -5.33
CA ARG A 37 -14.09 -34.15 -4.37
C ARG A 37 -13.63 -32.90 -5.13
N PRO A 38 -14.07 -31.70 -4.72
CA PRO A 38 -13.39 -30.50 -5.17
C PRO A 38 -11.92 -30.74 -4.85
N VAL A 39 -11.07 -30.54 -5.85
CA VAL A 39 -9.61 -30.61 -5.72
C VAL A 39 -9.28 -30.00 -4.37
N GLU A 40 -8.76 -30.82 -3.44
CA GLU A 40 -8.53 -30.46 -2.05
C GLU A 40 -8.03 -29.02 -1.98
N ASP A 41 -8.61 -28.20 -1.09
CA ASP A 41 -8.19 -26.81 -0.83
C ASP A 41 -6.66 -26.80 -0.70
N ASN A 42 -6.01 -26.48 -1.82
CA ASN A 42 -4.57 -26.50 -1.90
C ASN A 42 -4.15 -25.15 -1.36
N GLU A 43 -4.00 -25.05 -0.04
CA GLU A 43 -3.44 -23.87 0.63
C GLU A 43 -2.17 -23.39 -0.09
N GLN A 44 -1.39 -24.31 -0.65
CA GLN A 44 -0.23 -24.03 -1.50
C GLN A 44 -0.57 -23.27 -2.80
N LEU A 45 -1.64 -23.63 -3.51
CA LEU A 45 -2.09 -22.91 -4.70
C LEU A 45 -2.54 -21.50 -4.36
N ASP A 46 -3.25 -21.33 -3.24
CA ASP A 46 -3.67 -20.01 -2.77
C ASP A 46 -2.46 -19.15 -2.39
N GLU A 47 -1.46 -19.71 -1.73
CA GLU A 47 -0.19 -19.03 -1.48
C GLU A 47 0.51 -18.60 -2.78
N PHE A 48 0.53 -19.45 -3.81
CA PHE A 48 1.12 -19.11 -5.10
C PHE A 48 0.34 -17.99 -5.80
N LEU A 49 -0.99 -18.00 -5.73
CA LEU A 49 -1.83 -16.95 -6.27
C LEU A 49 -1.59 -15.60 -5.58
N VAL A 50 -1.47 -15.60 -4.25
CA VAL A 50 -1.14 -14.40 -3.47
C VAL A 50 0.24 -13.85 -3.87
N LYS A 51 1.27 -14.71 -3.93
CA LYS A 51 2.62 -14.32 -4.35
C LYS A 51 2.63 -13.74 -5.76
N LEU A 52 1.93 -14.37 -6.70
CA LEU A 52 1.82 -13.89 -8.08
C LEU A 52 1.14 -12.53 -8.15
N LYS A 53 0.09 -12.29 -7.36
CA LYS A 53 -0.58 -10.99 -7.27
C LYS A 53 0.36 -9.91 -6.73
N GLN A 54 1.12 -10.21 -5.68
CA GLN A 54 2.11 -9.28 -5.11
C GLN A 54 3.19 -8.90 -6.12
N LEU A 55 3.73 -9.87 -6.86
CA LEU A 55 4.73 -9.62 -7.90
C LEU A 55 4.18 -8.78 -9.05
N ARG A 56 2.94 -9.01 -9.47
CA ARG A 56 2.29 -8.20 -10.52
C ARG A 56 2.11 -6.73 -10.10
N GLU A 57 1.69 -6.49 -8.86
CA GLU A 57 1.58 -5.12 -8.35
C GLU A 57 2.95 -4.45 -8.22
N ALA A 58 3.96 -5.16 -7.71
CA ALA A 58 5.34 -4.69 -7.67
C ALA A 58 5.84 -4.31 -9.07
N GLN A 59 5.61 -5.15 -10.08
CA GLN A 59 5.97 -4.88 -11.47
C GLN A 59 5.27 -3.63 -12.01
N LYS A 60 3.98 -3.46 -11.71
CA LYS A 60 3.19 -2.28 -12.12
C LYS A 60 3.72 -0.99 -11.50
N ILE A 61 4.10 -1.03 -10.21
CA ILE A 61 4.69 0.11 -9.50
C ILE A 61 6.03 0.47 -10.13
N LEU A 62 6.92 -0.50 -10.32
CA LEU A 62 8.24 -0.29 -10.93
C LEU A 62 8.12 0.25 -12.37
N ASN A 63 7.24 -0.32 -13.19
CA ASN A 63 7.02 0.15 -14.57
C ASN A 63 6.51 1.59 -14.66
N ARG A 64 5.82 2.10 -13.63
CA ARG A 64 5.43 3.52 -13.58
C ARG A 64 6.61 4.45 -13.24
N GLN A 65 7.60 3.93 -12.53
CA GLN A 65 8.77 4.69 -12.07
C GLN A 65 9.95 4.61 -13.06
N ILE A 66 9.96 3.61 -13.95
CA ILE A 66 10.99 3.50 -14.98
C ILE A 66 10.80 4.62 -16.01
N ASP A 67 11.80 5.48 -16.12
CA ASP A 67 11.89 6.48 -17.19
C ASP A 67 12.06 5.78 -18.54
N LYS A 68 11.07 5.92 -19.43
CA LYS A 68 11.10 5.37 -20.80
C LYS A 68 12.28 5.86 -21.66
N LYS A 69 12.99 6.90 -21.20
CA LYS A 69 14.16 7.49 -21.88
C LYS A 69 15.49 6.89 -21.43
N SER A 70 15.54 6.24 -20.26
CA SER A 70 16.75 5.61 -19.75
C SER A 70 16.66 4.11 -19.98
N ALA A 71 17.33 3.62 -21.02
CA ALA A 71 17.49 2.20 -21.27
C ALA A 71 18.53 1.62 -20.29
N ALA A 72 18.18 1.54 -19.01
CA ALA A 72 18.96 0.79 -18.06
C ALA A 72 18.90 -0.70 -18.43
N PRO A 73 20.03 -1.43 -18.40
CA PRO A 73 20.02 -2.86 -18.65
C PRO A 73 19.16 -3.55 -17.58
N LEU A 74 18.32 -4.48 -18.03
CA LEU A 74 17.53 -5.34 -17.13
C LEU A 74 18.49 -6.24 -16.35
N ASN A 75 18.28 -6.36 -15.05
CA ASN A 75 19.03 -7.30 -14.21
C ASN A 75 18.74 -8.74 -14.65
N GLU A 76 19.69 -9.65 -14.43
CA GLU A 76 19.48 -11.07 -14.62
C GLU A 76 18.34 -11.57 -13.70
N PRO A 77 17.50 -12.51 -14.19
CA PRO A 77 16.38 -13.02 -13.43
C PRO A 77 16.86 -13.85 -12.22
N ASP A 78 16.57 -13.36 -11.03
CA ASP A 78 16.86 -14.02 -9.75
C ASP A 78 15.59 -14.20 -8.92
N ILE A 79 15.33 -15.44 -8.50
CA ILE A 79 14.15 -15.84 -7.73
C ILE A 79 14.18 -15.26 -6.31
N GLU A 80 15.36 -15.24 -5.66
CA GLU A 80 15.48 -14.74 -4.29
C GLU A 80 15.27 -13.22 -4.27
N ARG A 81 15.86 -12.52 -5.23
CA ARG A 81 15.62 -11.09 -5.43
C ARG A 81 14.15 -10.80 -5.77
N GLY A 82 13.51 -11.64 -6.58
CA GLY A 82 12.08 -11.56 -6.86
C GLY A 82 11.21 -11.57 -5.59
N LYS A 83 11.58 -12.34 -4.57
CA LYS A 83 10.84 -12.41 -3.29
C LYS A 83 11.07 -11.18 -2.41
N THR A 84 12.23 -10.52 -2.47
CA THR A 84 12.52 -9.35 -1.62
C THR A 84 11.95 -8.04 -2.18
N ILE A 85 11.84 -7.93 -3.52
CA ILE A 85 11.39 -6.72 -4.21
C ILE A 85 10.03 -6.19 -3.68
N PRO A 86 8.97 -6.99 -3.51
CA PRO A 86 7.69 -6.47 -3.00
C PRO A 86 7.81 -5.82 -1.62
N ARG A 87 8.62 -6.40 -0.73
CA ARG A 87 8.86 -5.87 0.61
C ARG A 87 9.65 -4.56 0.58
N GLU A 88 10.66 -4.47 -0.28
CA GLU A 88 11.43 -3.24 -0.46
C GLU A 88 10.57 -2.10 -1.00
N ILE A 89 9.71 -2.40 -1.97
CA ILE A 89 8.74 -1.43 -2.52
C ILE A 89 7.80 -0.93 -1.41
N GLU A 90 7.27 -1.84 -0.59
CA GLU A 90 6.39 -1.48 0.53
C GLU A 90 7.08 -0.55 1.53
N LEU A 91 8.34 -0.86 1.92
CA LEU A 91 9.12 -0.01 2.81
C LEU A 91 9.31 1.41 2.25
N ILE A 92 9.66 1.52 0.97
CA ILE A 92 9.86 2.81 0.30
C ILE A 92 8.53 3.59 0.20
N GLN A 93 7.44 2.91 -0.13
CA GLN A 93 6.11 3.54 -0.21
C GLN A 93 5.66 4.05 1.15
N ASN A 94 5.86 3.27 2.22
CA ASN A 94 5.54 3.68 3.59
C ASN A 94 6.38 4.88 4.03
N ALA A 95 7.68 4.89 3.74
CA ALA A 95 8.55 6.03 4.01
C ALA A 95 8.10 7.29 3.24
N THR A 96 7.75 7.13 1.95
CA THR A 96 7.24 8.22 1.11
C THR A 96 5.92 8.77 1.64
N ALA A 97 5.00 7.92 2.06
CA ALA A 97 3.74 8.32 2.66
C ALA A 97 3.95 9.10 3.97
N SER A 98 4.84 8.61 4.84
CA SER A 98 5.20 9.27 6.10
C SER A 98 5.82 10.65 5.86
N LEU A 99 6.78 10.76 4.94
CA LEU A 99 7.40 12.03 4.58
C LEU A 99 6.40 13.01 3.98
N ASN A 100 5.49 12.55 3.12
CA ASN A 100 4.42 13.39 2.59
C ASN A 100 3.48 13.89 3.69
N GLN A 101 3.14 13.05 4.66
CA GLN A 101 2.33 13.46 5.81
C GLN A 101 3.05 14.55 6.63
N GLN A 102 4.33 14.35 6.95
CA GLN A 102 5.15 15.33 7.66
C GLN A 102 5.21 16.66 6.88
N LEU A 103 5.42 16.60 5.57
CA LEU A 103 5.43 17.77 4.71
C LEU A 103 4.09 18.52 4.77
N GLN A 104 2.96 17.82 4.73
CA GLN A 104 1.63 18.44 4.82
C GLN A 104 1.40 19.11 6.19
N VAL A 105 1.88 18.49 7.27
CA VAL A 105 1.83 19.10 8.62
C VAL A 105 2.67 20.37 8.65
N SER A 106 3.93 20.31 8.20
CA SER A 106 4.81 21.47 8.19
C SER A 106 4.31 22.60 7.28
N ILE A 107 3.67 22.27 6.14
CA ILE A 107 3.03 23.28 5.29
C ILE A 107 1.87 23.95 6.05
N LYS A 108 1.02 23.19 6.74
CA LYS A 108 -0.08 23.75 7.53
C LYS A 108 0.44 24.64 8.65
N GLU A 109 1.44 24.19 9.41
CA GLU A 109 2.10 24.97 10.45
C GLU A 109 2.68 26.26 9.89
N ARG A 110 3.39 26.18 8.74
CA ARG A 110 3.92 27.36 8.07
C ARG A 110 2.82 28.34 7.66
N GLU A 111 1.74 27.88 7.05
CA GLU A 111 0.62 28.76 6.65
C GLU A 111 -0.11 29.34 7.88
N LEU A 112 -0.13 28.65 9.01
CA LEU A 112 -0.69 29.13 10.28
C LEU A 112 0.22 30.17 10.94
N LEU A 113 1.54 30.03 10.78
CA LEU A 113 2.54 30.98 11.29
C LEU A 113 2.72 32.21 10.37
N ARG A 114 2.46 32.06 9.07
CA ARG A 114 2.65 33.10 8.05
C ARG A 114 1.98 34.45 8.37
N PRO A 115 0.75 34.53 8.93
CA PRO A 115 0.10 35.80 9.28
C PRO A 115 0.85 36.59 10.36
N TRP A 116 1.60 35.90 11.23
CA TRP A 116 2.31 36.51 12.35
C TRP A 116 3.69 37.07 11.95
N GLY A 117 4.09 36.89 10.69
CA GLY A 117 5.33 37.42 10.14
C GLY A 117 6.58 36.73 10.69
N ASN A 118 7.69 37.47 10.71
CA ASN A 118 8.98 36.98 11.21
C ASN A 118 9.10 37.33 12.70
N PHE A 119 8.81 36.37 13.56
CA PHE A 119 9.01 36.51 15.00
C PHE A 119 10.03 35.48 15.49
N ASP A 120 10.77 35.85 16.53
CA ASP A 120 11.70 34.96 17.20
C ASP A 120 11.00 34.28 18.39
N PRO A 121 10.87 32.94 18.42
CA PRO A 121 10.31 32.21 19.55
C PRO A 121 10.98 32.53 20.89
N GLU A 122 12.27 32.87 20.90
CA GLU A 122 12.95 33.24 22.14
C GLU A 122 12.38 34.53 22.75
N ASN A 123 11.95 35.47 21.93
CA ASN A 123 11.39 36.73 22.42
C ASN A 123 10.01 36.51 23.06
N ILE A 124 9.20 35.59 22.51
CA ILE A 124 7.92 35.18 23.12
C ILE A 124 8.17 34.54 24.50
N GLU A 125 9.17 33.67 24.59
CA GLU A 125 9.55 33.03 25.85
C GLU A 125 10.09 34.02 26.90
N ARG A 126 10.85 35.04 26.47
CA ARG A 126 11.30 36.12 27.36
C ARG A 126 10.12 36.94 27.90
N LEU A 127 9.15 37.27 27.04
CA LEU A 127 7.93 37.98 27.46
C LEU A 127 7.11 37.14 28.45
N ARG A 128 6.98 35.84 28.21
CA ARG A 128 6.32 34.91 29.14
C ARG A 128 7.01 34.87 30.51
N LYS A 129 8.34 34.82 30.54
CA LYS A 129 9.12 34.87 31.80
C LYS A 129 8.98 36.21 32.53
N ALA A 130 8.77 37.30 31.80
CA ALA A 130 8.49 38.62 32.36
C ALA A 130 7.04 38.78 32.86
N GLY A 131 6.19 37.76 32.70
CA GLY A 131 4.80 37.74 33.17
C GLY A 131 3.77 38.13 32.10
N TYR A 132 4.18 38.38 30.87
CA TYR A 132 3.29 38.68 29.75
C TYR A 132 2.93 37.39 29.01
N LEU A 133 1.68 36.95 29.12
CA LEU A 133 1.13 35.84 28.33
C LEU A 133 0.61 36.38 27.00
N LEU A 134 1.19 35.90 25.90
CA LEU A 134 0.73 36.19 24.55
C LEU A 134 0.10 34.93 23.96
N ASP A 135 -1.19 35.01 23.67
CA ASP A 135 -1.94 33.96 22.99
C ASP A 135 -2.32 34.42 21.58
N PHE A 136 -2.09 33.55 20.60
CA PHE A 136 -2.33 33.85 19.18
C PHE A 136 -3.60 33.16 18.72
N PHE A 137 -4.59 33.95 18.28
CA PHE A 137 -5.88 33.44 17.81
C PHE A 137 -6.12 33.83 16.35
N ILE A 138 -6.68 32.89 15.58
CA ILE A 138 -7.13 33.11 14.20
C ILE A 138 -8.65 32.96 14.20
N VAL A 139 -9.36 34.04 13.90
CA VAL A 139 -10.83 34.07 13.85
C VAL A 139 -11.27 34.55 12.47
N PRO A 140 -12.28 33.93 11.84
CA PRO A 140 -12.88 34.46 10.62
C PRO A 140 -13.57 35.80 10.87
N ASP A 141 -13.50 36.74 9.91
CA ASP A 141 -14.03 38.11 10.05
C ASP A 141 -15.50 38.19 10.52
N ASN A 142 -16.32 37.20 10.17
CA ASN A 142 -17.74 37.16 10.55
C ASN A 142 -18.00 36.78 12.03
N GLN A 143 -17.00 36.25 12.72
CA GLN A 143 -17.08 35.82 14.13
C GLN A 143 -16.29 36.73 15.06
N TYR A 144 -15.61 37.75 14.52
CA TYR A 144 -14.86 38.71 15.33
C TYR A 144 -15.80 39.63 16.11
N ASN A 145 -15.63 39.71 17.43
CA ASN A 145 -16.33 40.68 18.27
C ASN A 145 -15.38 41.85 18.63
N PRO A 146 -15.70 43.10 18.23
CA PRO A 146 -14.91 44.28 18.58
C PRO A 146 -14.71 44.51 20.08
N GLU A 147 -15.55 43.94 20.95
CA GLU A 147 -15.40 44.05 22.41
C GLU A 147 -14.15 43.34 22.95
N TRP A 148 -13.54 42.44 22.17
CA TRP A 148 -12.31 41.75 22.56
C TRP A 148 -11.10 42.67 22.67
N GLU A 149 -11.06 43.77 21.89
CA GLU A 149 -9.97 44.76 21.96
C GLU A 149 -9.92 45.45 23.33
N THR A 150 -11.09 45.70 23.93
CA THR A 150 -11.21 46.40 25.21
C THR A 150 -11.16 45.43 26.41
N THR A 151 -11.62 44.20 26.24
CA THR A 151 -11.74 43.24 27.35
C THR A 151 -10.46 42.43 27.57
N TYR A 152 -9.71 42.16 26.50
CA TYR A 152 -8.53 41.29 26.50
C TYR A 152 -7.28 41.97 25.93
N ASP A 153 -7.31 43.29 25.72
CA ASP A 153 -6.25 44.05 25.04
C ASP A 153 -5.86 43.42 23.68
N ALA A 154 -6.84 42.87 22.96
CA ALA A 154 -6.60 42.14 21.73
C ALA A 154 -6.13 43.09 20.61
N VAL A 155 -5.05 42.70 19.91
CA VAL A 155 -4.50 43.48 18.79
C VAL A 155 -4.80 42.76 17.48
N VAL A 156 -5.55 43.42 16.58
CA VAL A 156 -5.84 42.89 15.25
C VAL A 156 -4.63 43.04 14.34
N VAL A 157 -4.00 41.91 14.00
CA VAL A 157 -2.97 41.86 12.96
C VAL A 157 -3.68 41.79 11.60
N LYS A 158 -3.84 42.94 10.93
CA LYS A 158 -4.37 42.97 9.56
C LYS A 158 -3.32 42.46 8.57
N ARG A 159 -3.80 41.67 7.61
CA ARG A 159 -3.01 41.07 6.53
C ARG A 159 -2.47 42.10 5.56
#